data_AF-A0A2M7WQL0-F1
#
_entry.id   AF-A0A2M7WQL0-F1
#
_cell.length_a   1.000
_cell.length_b   1.000
_cell.length_c   1.000
_cell.angle_alpha   90.00
_cell.angle_beta   90.00
_cell.angle_gamma   90.00
#
_symmetry.space_group_name_H-M   'P 1'
#
loop_
_entity.id
_entity.type
_entity.pdbx_description
1 polymer ?
#
loop_
_entity_poly.entity_id
_entity_poly.type
_entity_poly.pdbx_seq_one_letter_code
_entity_poly.pdbx_strand_id
1 'polypeptide(L)'
;MRKFKWLSGLILFWASWLLWGLFLLLPFVSDADAATTTMVATGVLVVAEVSFFASLLLLGKPFYQAFKARLKPFWLKVTGRSPEVD
;
A
#
# COMPACT_ATOMS: atom_id res chain seq x y z
N MET A 1 3.37 25.66 2.47
CA MET A 1 4.32 24.52 2.35
C MET A 1 3.84 23.20 2.98
N ARG A 2 3.11 23.21 4.11
CA ARG A 2 2.65 21.98 4.80
C ARG A 2 1.72 21.08 3.96
N LYS A 3 0.87 21.68 3.10
CA LYS A 3 -0.01 20.95 2.17
C LYS A 3 0.76 20.18 1.08
N PHE A 4 1.90 20.70 0.62
CA PHE A 4 2.66 20.09 -0.47
C PHE A 4 3.34 18.78 -0.03
N LYS A 5 3.92 18.76 1.18
CA LYS A 5 4.49 17.54 1.80
C LYS A 5 3.43 16.46 2.02
N TRP A 6 2.21 16.88 2.35
CA TRP A 6 1.09 15.98 2.53
C TRP A 6 0.58 15.43 1.19
N LEU A 7 0.51 16.27 0.15
CA LEU A 7 0.18 15.84 -1.21
C LEU A 7 1.21 14.84 -1.75
N SER A 8 2.51 15.11 -1.58
CA SER A 8 3.57 14.27 -2.12
C SER A 8 3.55 12.86 -1.52
N GLY A 9 3.33 12.74 -0.20
CA GLY A 9 3.20 11.41 0.38
C GLY A 9 1.87 10.72 0.03
N LEU A 10 0.78 11.47 -0.19
CA LEU A 10 -0.47 10.88 -0.68
C LEU A 10 -0.30 10.35 -2.12
N ILE A 11 0.43 11.07 -2.96
CA ILE A 11 0.80 10.62 -4.31
C ILE A 11 1.68 9.37 -4.24
N LEU A 12 2.70 9.33 -3.36
CA LEU A 12 3.52 8.13 -3.16
C LEU A 12 2.69 6.92 -2.68
N PHE A 13 1.69 7.15 -1.83
CA PHE A 13 0.79 6.10 -1.37
C PHE A 13 0.01 5.49 -2.53
N TRP A 14 -0.62 6.36 -3.34
CA TRP A 14 -1.37 5.92 -4.52
C TRP A 14 -0.48 5.28 -5.58
N ALA A 15 0.75 5.78 -5.76
CA ALA A 15 1.74 5.17 -6.65
C ALA A 15 2.10 3.76 -6.19
N SER A 16 2.38 3.54 -4.90
CA SER A 16 2.63 2.21 -4.34
C SER A 16 1.46 1.25 -4.57
N TRP A 17 0.23 1.73 -4.34
CA TRP A 17 -0.98 0.95 -4.59
C TRP A 17 -1.14 0.57 -6.08
N LEU A 18 -0.83 1.50 -6.98
CA LEU A 18 -0.82 1.25 -8.43
C LEU A 18 0.24 0.23 -8.83
N LEU A 19 1.45 0.27 -8.24
CA LEU A 19 2.49 -0.73 -8.48
C LEU A 19 2.04 -2.12 -8.04
N TRP A 20 1.35 -2.21 -6.91
CA TRP A 20 0.72 -3.46 -6.44
C TRP A 20 -0.35 -3.97 -7.41
N GLY A 21 -1.19 -3.08 -7.95
CA GLY A 21 -2.16 -3.42 -8.99
C GLY A 21 -1.48 -3.86 -10.30
N LEU A 22 -0.40 -3.21 -10.69
CA LEU A 22 0.38 -3.53 -11.88
C LEU A 22 1.04 -4.91 -11.77
N PHE A 23 1.51 -5.30 -10.59
CA PHE A 23 2.04 -6.64 -10.32
C PHE A 23 1.02 -7.75 -10.62
N LEU A 24 -0.28 -7.53 -10.34
CA LEU A 24 -1.33 -8.51 -10.65
C LEU A 24 -1.59 -8.65 -12.15
N LEU A 25 -1.34 -7.58 -12.92
CA LEU A 25 -1.49 -7.57 -14.38
C LEU A 25 -0.25 -8.08 -15.09
N LEU A 26 0.90 -8.14 -14.42
CA LEU A 26 2.19 -8.58 -14.94
C LEU A 26 2.11 -9.93 -15.67
N PRO A 27 1.49 -11.00 -15.13
CA PRO A 27 1.37 -12.28 -15.85
C PRO A 27 0.47 -12.22 -17.09
N PHE A 28 -0.38 -11.21 -17.25
CA PHE A 28 -1.25 -11.03 -18.43
C PHE A 28 -0.60 -10.16 -19.50
N VAL A 29 0.40 -9.36 -19.15
CA VAL A 29 1.05 -8.38 -20.04
C VAL A 29 2.44 -8.85 -20.48
N SER A 30 3.09 -9.74 -19.72
CA SER A 30 4.43 -10.23 -20.06
C SER A 30 4.39 -11.51 -20.90
N ASP A 31 4.80 -11.43 -22.18
CA ASP A 31 5.23 -12.58 -23.01
C ASP A 31 6.72 -12.95 -22.77
N ALA A 32 7.33 -12.38 -21.74
CA ALA A 32 8.74 -12.57 -21.41
C ALA A 32 8.98 -13.90 -20.67
N ASP A 33 10.24 -14.36 -20.70
CA ASP A 33 10.67 -15.54 -19.95
C ASP A 33 10.36 -15.41 -18.44
N ALA A 34 9.98 -16.53 -17.82
CA ALA A 34 9.53 -16.61 -16.44
C ALA A 34 10.58 -16.05 -15.45
N ALA A 35 11.86 -16.23 -15.76
CA ALA A 35 12.96 -15.67 -14.97
C ALA A 35 12.94 -14.13 -14.97
N THR A 36 12.76 -13.51 -16.15
CA THR A 36 12.69 -12.05 -16.29
C THR A 36 11.44 -11.50 -15.62
N THR A 37 10.30 -12.14 -15.81
CA THR A 37 9.02 -11.75 -15.20
C THR A 37 9.11 -11.78 -13.66
N THR A 38 9.71 -12.83 -13.09
CA THR A 38 9.88 -12.95 -11.63
C THR A 38 10.80 -11.88 -11.06
N MET A 39 11.90 -11.59 -11.76
CA MET A 39 12.86 -10.55 -11.36
C MET A 39 12.20 -9.16 -11.36
N VAL A 40 11.50 -8.82 -12.44
CA VAL A 40 10.77 -7.54 -12.56
C VAL A 40 9.69 -7.44 -11.49
N ALA A 41 8.90 -8.49 -11.30
CA ALA A 41 7.81 -8.51 -10.35
C ALA A 41 8.31 -8.33 -8.90
N THR A 42 9.42 -8.98 -8.55
CA THR A 42 10.07 -8.80 -7.24
C THR A 42 10.59 -7.38 -7.06
N GLY A 43 11.23 -6.81 -8.10
CA GLY A 43 11.71 -5.43 -8.07
C GLY A 43 10.57 -4.41 -7.88
N VAL A 44 9.46 -4.59 -8.61
CA VAL A 44 8.26 -3.76 -8.50
C VAL A 44 7.68 -3.83 -7.09
N LEU A 45 7.58 -5.03 -6.50
CA LEU A 45 7.09 -5.21 -5.13
C LEU A 45 7.98 -4.49 -4.10
N VAL A 46 9.30 -4.64 -4.20
CA VAL A 46 10.24 -3.98 -3.27
C VAL A 46 10.12 -2.46 -3.38
N VAL A 47 10.07 -1.90 -4.59
CA VAL A 47 9.90 -0.45 -4.80
C VAL A 47 8.54 0.02 -4.29
N ALA A 48 7.48 -0.77 -4.46
CA ALA A 48 6.15 -0.46 -3.94
C ALA A 48 6.16 -0.38 -2.41
N GLU A 49 6.74 -1.36 -1.73
CA GLU A 49 6.87 -1.38 -0.26
C GLU A 49 7.69 -0.20 0.25
N VAL A 50 8.86 0.07 -0.34
CA VAL A 50 9.70 1.22 0.06
C VAL A 50 8.95 2.53 -0.12
N SER A 51 8.21 2.68 -1.22
CA SER A 51 7.39 3.88 -1.49
C SER A 51 6.23 4.02 -0.50
N PHE A 52 5.63 2.91 -0.07
CA PHE A 52 4.58 2.89 0.96
C PHE A 52 5.10 3.34 2.32
N PHE A 53 6.24 2.77 2.77
CA PHE A 53 6.86 3.17 4.04
C PHE A 53 7.35 4.62 4.00
N ALA A 54 7.93 5.06 2.88
CA ALA A 54 8.32 6.45 2.69
C ALA A 54 7.11 7.40 2.76
N SER A 55 5.96 7.01 2.17
CA SER A 55 4.70 7.76 2.26
C SER A 55 4.19 7.86 3.70
N LEU A 56 4.17 6.75 4.44
CA LEU A 56 3.81 6.74 5.86
C LEU A 56 4.70 7.66 6.69
N LEU A 57 6.01 7.64 6.45
CA LEU A 57 6.97 8.50 7.12
C LEU A 57 6.74 9.98 6.79
N LEU A 58 6.45 10.30 5.52
CA LEU A 58 6.22 11.67 5.05
C LEU A 58 4.90 12.27 5.58
N LEU A 59 3.83 11.47 5.62
CA LEU A 59 2.52 11.92 6.12
C LEU A 59 2.44 11.93 7.65
N GLY A 60 3.22 11.07 8.31
CA GLY A 60 3.41 11.04 9.75
C GLY A 60 2.16 10.64 10.55
N LYS A 61 2.17 11.02 11.85
CA LYS A 61 1.13 10.69 12.84
C LYS A 61 -0.32 10.90 12.39
N PRO A 62 -0.73 12.03 11.77
CA PRO A 62 -2.14 12.26 11.45
C PRO A 62 -2.69 11.24 10.43
N PHE A 63 -1.87 10.83 9.45
CA PHE A 63 -2.28 9.81 8.50
C PHE A 63 -2.24 8.41 9.11
N TYR A 64 -1.20 8.09 9.89
CA TYR A 64 -1.15 6.81 10.59
C TYR A 64 -2.37 6.60 11.50
N GLN A 65 -2.80 7.65 12.22
CA GLN A 65 -4.02 7.60 13.03
C GLN A 65 -5.28 7.39 12.18
N ALA A 66 -5.42 8.11 11.06
CA ALA A 66 -6.54 7.94 10.13
C ALA A 66 -6.55 6.53 9.47
N PHE A 67 -5.38 6.03 9.09
CA PHE A 67 -5.20 4.69 8.54
C PHE A 67 -5.56 3.62 9.57
N LYS A 68 -5.04 3.73 10.79
CA LYS A 68 -5.38 2.83 11.91
C LYS A 68 -6.87 2.88 12.24
N ALA A 69 -7.50 4.05 12.20
CA ALA A 69 -8.94 4.20 12.42
C ALA A 69 -9.77 3.49 11.34
N ARG A 70 -9.31 3.48 10.08
CA ARG A 70 -9.94 2.70 9.00
C ARG A 70 -9.64 1.20 9.06
N LEU A 71 -8.44 0.82 9.50
CA LEU A 71 -8.04 -0.58 9.59
C LEU A 71 -8.71 -1.28 10.78
N LYS A 72 -8.89 -0.57 11.92
CA LYS A 72 -9.52 -1.10 13.15
C LYS A 72 -10.87 -1.79 12.92
N PRO A 73 -11.88 -1.21 12.24
CA PRO A 73 -13.15 -1.90 11.98
C PRO A 73 -12.97 -3.12 11.07
N PHE A 74 -12.04 -3.08 10.12
CA PHE A 74 -11.72 -4.23 9.27
C PHE A 74 -11.07 -5.36 10.08
N TRP A 75 -10.15 -5.02 10.97
CA TRP A 75 -9.49 -5.96 11.88
C TRP A 75 -10.48 -6.58 12.86
N LEU A 76 -11.35 -5.78 13.47
CA LEU A 76 -12.41 -6.28 14.35
C LEU A 76 -13.36 -7.25 13.62
N LYS A 77 -13.68 -6.95 12.36
CA LYS A 77 -14.50 -7.82 11.49
C LYS A 77 -13.80 -9.14 11.16
N VAL A 78 -12.47 -9.11 10.91
CA VAL A 78 -11.68 -10.31 10.59
C VAL A 78 -11.38 -11.16 11.84
N THR A 79 -11.19 -10.53 13.00
CA THR A 79 -10.94 -11.21 14.27
C THR A 79 -12.22 -11.80 14.89
N GLY A 80 -13.40 -11.56 14.33
CA GLY A 80 -14.66 -12.12 14.83
C GLY A 80 -15.03 -11.65 16.24
N ARG A 81 -14.37 -10.59 16.73
CA ARG A 81 -14.65 -9.98 18.03
C ARG A 81 -15.87 -9.08 17.85
N SER A 82 -17.03 -9.73 17.74
CA SER A 82 -18.31 -9.05 17.90
C SER A 82 -18.25 -8.32 19.25
N PRO A 83 -18.59 -7.03 19.34
CA PRO A 83 -18.90 -6.46 20.64
C PRO A 83 -20.07 -7.29 21.15
N GLU A 84 -19.82 -8.14 22.14
CA GLU A 84 -20.88 -8.66 23.00
C GLU A 84 -21.60 -7.41 23.52
N VAL A 85 -22.85 -7.29 23.06
CA VAL A 85 -23.81 -6.34 23.56
C VAL A 85 -24.21 -6.89 24.92
N ASP A 86 -23.62 -6.33 25.98
CA ASP A 86 -24.20 -6.39 27.32
C ASP A 86 -25.55 -5.64 27.34
#